data_AF-A0A7W4D0I6-F1
#
_entry.id   AF-A0A7W4D0I6-F1
#
_cell.length_a   1.000
_cell.length_b   1.000
_cell.length_c   1.000
_cell.angle_alpha   90.00
_cell.angle_beta   90.00
_cell.angle_gamma   90.00
#
_symmetry.space_group_name_H-M   'P 1'
#
loop_
_entity.id
_entity.type
_entity.pdbx_description
1 polymer ?
#
loop_
_entity_poly.entity_id
_entity_poly.type
_entity_poly.pdbx_seq_one_letter_code
_entity_poly.pdbx_strand_id
1 'polypeptide(L)'
;MTGVLLGGLPSKLPADAAAQLRAFAHWPGYWAAVDGEVSMWDDTMRQMRQAMDRGALQELPMVVLTAPDNPGMEAMRERWLDMQRELANLSTAATHYVVTGDGHISMATEPEPIQKVIQAIRQLI
;
A
#
# COMPACT_ATOMS: atom_id res chain seq x y z
N MET A 1 -2.65 -18.59 13.40
CA MET A 1 -1.98 -17.27 13.35
C MET A 1 -3.01 -16.18 13.09
N THR A 2 -3.91 -15.90 14.02
CA THR A 2 -5.03 -14.95 13.83
C THR A 2 -4.85 -13.61 14.57
N GLY A 3 -3.80 -13.49 15.40
CA GLY A 3 -3.66 -12.36 16.34
C GLY A 3 -2.78 -11.19 15.88
N VAL A 4 -1.97 -11.35 14.84
CA VAL A 4 -0.89 -10.36 14.55
C VAL A 4 -1.37 -9.20 13.68
N LEU A 5 -2.36 -9.40 12.81
CA LEU A 5 -2.90 -8.34 11.93
C LEU A 5 -3.96 -7.44 12.60
N LEU A 6 -4.36 -7.73 13.85
CA LEU A 6 -5.28 -6.88 14.63
C LEU A 6 -4.56 -5.83 15.48
N GLY A 7 -3.23 -5.84 15.54
CA GLY A 7 -2.43 -4.82 16.24
C GLY A 7 -2.50 -3.42 15.64
N GLY A 8 -3.12 -3.27 14.47
CA GLY A 8 -3.33 -2.00 13.77
C GLY A 8 -4.79 -1.73 13.42
N LEU A 9 -5.76 -2.26 14.20
CA LEU A 9 -7.15 -1.88 13.99
C LEU A 9 -7.29 -0.36 14.11
N PRO A 10 -7.97 0.31 13.17
CA PRO A 10 -8.05 1.76 13.16
C PRO A 10 -8.71 2.24 14.44
N SER A 11 -7.95 3.00 15.22
CA SER A 11 -8.38 3.46 16.55
C SER A 11 -9.40 4.59 16.47
N LYS A 12 -9.51 5.23 15.29
CA LYS A 12 -10.30 6.45 15.08
C LYS A 12 -11.46 6.29 14.10
N LEU A 13 -11.71 5.08 13.59
CA LEU A 13 -12.88 4.85 12.74
C LEU A 13 -14.19 4.89 13.56
N PRO A 14 -15.29 5.39 12.96
CA PRO A 14 -16.63 5.19 13.49
C PRO A 14 -16.91 3.71 13.82
N ALA A 15 -17.71 3.46 14.84
CA ALA A 15 -17.88 2.10 15.40
C ALA A 15 -18.41 1.09 14.36
N ASP A 16 -19.31 1.52 13.49
CA ASP A 16 -19.86 0.74 12.38
C ASP A 16 -18.79 0.43 11.32
N ALA A 17 -18.02 1.42 10.89
CA ALA A 17 -16.92 1.24 9.94
C ALA A 17 -15.84 0.30 10.49
N ALA A 18 -15.48 0.46 11.77
CA ALA A 18 -14.55 -0.43 12.46
C ALA A 18 -15.09 -1.86 12.56
N ALA A 19 -16.40 -2.04 12.76
CA ALA A 19 -17.03 -3.35 12.78
C ALA A 19 -17.04 -4.02 11.40
N GLN A 20 -17.30 -3.26 10.34
CA GLN A 20 -17.24 -3.75 8.96
C GLN A 20 -15.82 -4.19 8.58
N LEU A 21 -14.80 -3.39 8.90
CA LEU A 21 -13.41 -3.75 8.62
C LEU A 21 -12.99 -5.01 9.39
N ARG A 22 -13.40 -5.15 10.65
CA ARG A 22 -13.17 -6.37 11.42
C ARG A 22 -13.85 -7.58 10.79
N ALA A 23 -15.11 -7.45 10.38
CA ALA A 23 -15.84 -8.53 9.73
C ALA A 23 -15.16 -8.94 8.42
N PHE A 24 -14.72 -7.97 7.61
CA PHE A 24 -13.99 -8.20 6.37
C PHE A 24 -12.66 -8.93 6.61
N ALA A 25 -11.85 -8.53 7.60
CA ALA A 25 -10.57 -9.17 7.91
C ALA A 25 -10.71 -10.63 8.40
N HIS A 26 -11.90 -11.03 8.88
CA HIS A 26 -12.20 -12.41 9.29
C HIS A 26 -12.88 -13.25 8.20
N TRP A 27 -13.20 -12.65 7.06
CA TRP A 27 -13.76 -13.38 5.94
C TRP A 27 -12.68 -14.24 5.26
N PRO A 28 -12.88 -15.56 5.03
CA PRO A 28 -11.88 -16.40 4.40
C PRO A 28 -11.42 -15.92 3.02
N GLY A 29 -12.30 -15.24 2.28
CA GLY A 29 -11.95 -14.65 0.99
C GLY A 29 -10.91 -13.54 1.07
N TYR A 30 -10.83 -12.82 2.20
CA TYR A 30 -9.78 -11.84 2.43
C TYR A 30 -8.40 -12.51 2.44
N TRP A 31 -8.25 -13.60 3.19
CA TRP A 31 -6.98 -14.32 3.27
C TRP A 31 -6.60 -15.04 1.99
N ALA A 32 -7.57 -15.55 1.24
CA ALA A 32 -7.33 -16.08 -0.10
C ALA A 32 -6.83 -14.98 -1.06
N ALA A 33 -7.35 -13.75 -0.94
CA ALA A 33 -6.88 -12.62 -1.73
C ALA A 33 -5.47 -12.18 -1.34
N VAL A 34 -5.15 -12.10 -0.04
CA VAL A 34 -3.80 -11.78 0.45
C VAL A 34 -2.79 -12.84 0.01
N ASP A 35 -3.12 -14.12 0.12
CA ASP A 35 -2.27 -15.21 -0.37
C ASP A 35 -2.04 -15.11 -1.88
N GLY A 36 -3.08 -14.79 -2.66
CA GLY A 36 -2.98 -14.53 -4.09
C GLY A 36 -2.08 -13.34 -4.42
N GLU A 37 -2.19 -12.22 -3.70
CA GLU A 37 -1.34 -11.05 -3.88
C GLU A 37 0.14 -11.38 -3.66
N VAL A 38 0.45 -12.09 -2.57
CA VAL A 38 1.82 -12.46 -2.22
C VAL A 38 2.37 -13.54 -3.17
N SER A 39 1.56 -14.52 -3.55
CA SER A 39 1.97 -15.61 -4.45
C SER A 39 2.25 -15.13 -5.87
N MET A 40 1.62 -14.03 -6.30
CA MET A 40 1.81 -13.43 -7.63
C MET A 40 2.90 -12.36 -7.66
N TRP A 41 3.70 -12.20 -6.59
CA TRP A 41 4.69 -11.14 -6.46
C TRP A 41 5.65 -11.05 -7.66
N ASP A 42 6.28 -12.16 -8.04
CA ASP A 42 7.26 -12.18 -9.14
C ASP A 42 6.64 -11.83 -10.50
N ASP A 43 5.39 -12.25 -10.69
CA ASP A 43 4.62 -11.91 -11.89
C ASP A 43 4.27 -10.42 -11.94
N THR A 44 3.84 -9.84 -10.82
CA THR A 44 3.58 -8.40 -10.66
C THR A 44 4.84 -7.59 -10.94
N MET A 45 5.98 -7.98 -10.35
CA MET A 45 7.27 -7.29 -10.56
C MET A 45 7.74 -7.37 -12.02
N ARG A 46 7.55 -8.54 -12.66
CA ARG A 46 7.87 -8.69 -14.09
C ARG A 46 7.00 -7.76 -14.95
N GLN A 47 5.70 -7.70 -14.69
CA GLN A 47 4.78 -6.84 -15.46
C GLN A 47 5.11 -5.35 -15.27
N MET A 48 5.43 -4.93 -14.05
CA MET A 48 5.86 -3.56 -13.76
C MET A 48 7.11 -3.18 -14.57
N ARG A 49 8.14 -4.03 -14.57
CA ARG A 49 9.38 -3.81 -15.35
C ARG A 49 9.13 -3.82 -16.85
N GLN A 50 8.25 -4.68 -17.35
CA GLN A 50 7.85 -4.64 -18.76
C GLN A 50 7.13 -3.33 -19.14
N ALA A 51 6.34 -2.76 -18.23
CA ALA A 51 5.73 -1.44 -18.44
C ALA A 51 6.79 -0.32 -18.46
N MET A 52 7.83 -0.45 -17.63
CA MET A 52 9.01 0.43 -17.62
C MET A 52 9.72 0.42 -18.98
N ASP A 53 10.08 -0.77 -19.47
CA ASP A 53 10.86 -0.93 -20.71
C ASP A 53 10.13 -0.40 -21.94
N ARG A 54 8.80 -0.39 -21.89
CA ARG A 54 7.95 0.15 -22.97
C ARG A 54 7.73 1.65 -22.87
N GLY A 55 8.22 2.30 -21.81
CA GLY A 55 8.01 3.73 -21.56
C GLY A 55 6.55 4.13 -21.34
N ALA A 56 5.67 3.17 -21.03
CA ALA A 56 4.22 3.39 -21.00
C ALA A 56 3.78 4.41 -19.94
N LEU A 57 4.59 4.58 -18.89
CA LEU A 57 4.34 5.47 -17.76
C LEU A 57 5.32 6.64 -17.68
N GLN A 58 6.28 6.72 -18.62
CA GLN A 58 7.47 7.56 -18.49
C GLN A 58 7.16 9.05 -18.28
N GLU A 59 6.11 9.55 -18.93
CA GLU A 59 5.73 10.96 -18.91
C GLU A 59 4.44 11.23 -18.11
N LEU A 60 3.88 10.21 -17.44
CA LEU A 60 2.65 10.38 -16.67
C LEU A 60 2.99 10.99 -15.30
N PRO A 61 2.34 12.09 -14.89
CA PRO A 61 2.44 12.59 -13.52
C PRO A 61 2.07 11.47 -12.54
N MET A 62 2.96 11.21 -11.58
CA MET A 62 2.77 10.11 -10.63
C MET A 62 3.20 10.52 -9.23
N VAL A 63 2.43 10.12 -8.22
CA VAL A 63 2.85 10.21 -6.83
C VAL A 63 2.83 8.81 -6.23
N VAL A 64 3.97 8.39 -5.68
CA VAL A 64 4.11 7.13 -4.93
C VAL A 64 4.12 7.46 -3.45
N LEU A 65 3.20 6.86 -2.69
CA LEU A 65 3.13 6.98 -1.23
C LEU A 65 3.48 5.64 -0.59
N THR A 66 4.53 5.62 0.22
CA THR A 66 5.00 4.39 0.87
C THR A 66 4.88 4.51 2.38
N ALA A 67 4.15 3.59 3.00
CA ALA A 67 4.02 3.45 4.44
C ALA A 67 4.86 2.22 4.89
N PRO A 68 6.05 2.42 5.48
CA PRO A 68 7.01 1.33 5.70
C PRO A 68 6.71 0.50 6.96
N ASP A 69 5.85 0.98 7.85
CA ASP A 69 5.67 0.41 9.18
C ASP A 69 4.39 -0.44 9.23
N ASN A 70 4.53 -1.69 8.78
CA ASN A 70 3.44 -2.68 8.77
C ASN A 70 3.77 -3.87 9.70
N PRO A 71 3.36 -3.81 10.98
CA PRO A 71 3.64 -4.88 11.94
C PRO A 71 3.12 -6.25 11.46
N GLY A 72 3.94 -7.29 11.62
CA GLY A 72 3.60 -8.65 11.20
C GLY A 72 3.93 -8.98 9.74
N MET A 73 4.48 -8.02 8.99
CA MET A 73 4.91 -8.19 7.59
C MET A 73 6.41 -7.89 7.40
N GLU A 74 7.22 -8.02 8.45
CA GLU A 74 8.65 -7.64 8.46
C GLU A 74 9.45 -8.38 7.38
N ALA A 75 9.14 -9.66 7.15
CA ALA A 75 9.80 -10.47 6.12
C ALA A 75 9.59 -9.95 4.68
N MET A 76 8.51 -9.19 4.45
CA MET A 76 8.18 -8.59 3.15
C MET A 76 8.58 -7.11 3.05
N ARG A 77 8.99 -6.48 4.16
CA ARG A 77 9.26 -5.03 4.23
C ARG A 77 10.24 -4.58 3.15
N GLU A 78 11.43 -5.17 3.08
CA GLU A 78 12.44 -4.71 2.13
C GLU A 78 12.01 -4.92 0.67
N ARG A 79 11.42 -6.09 0.35
CA ARG A 79 10.88 -6.36 -0.99
C ARG A 79 9.81 -5.35 -1.39
N TRP A 80 8.93 -5.02 -0.45
CA TRP A 80 7.91 -3.99 -0.65
C TRP A 80 8.55 -2.62 -0.90
N LEU A 81 9.53 -2.20 -0.10
CA LEU A 81 10.22 -0.93 -0.27
C LEU A 81 11.02 -0.84 -1.56
N ASP A 82 11.64 -1.95 -2.00
CA ASP A 82 12.30 -2.04 -3.31
C ASP A 82 11.30 -1.84 -4.44
N MET A 83 10.14 -2.51 -4.40
CA MET A 83 9.08 -2.32 -5.40
C MET A 83 8.61 -0.86 -5.45
N GLN A 84 8.39 -0.21 -4.32
CA GLN A 84 7.94 1.17 -4.28
C GLN A 84 8.98 2.14 -4.86
N ARG A 85 10.27 1.87 -4.62
CA ARG A 85 11.37 2.63 -5.23
C ARG A 85 11.46 2.39 -6.73
N GLU A 86 11.30 1.15 -7.20
CA GLU A 86 11.24 0.84 -8.63
C GLU A 86 10.04 1.54 -9.30
N LEU A 87 8.86 1.51 -8.66
CA LEU A 87 7.65 2.19 -9.15
C LEU A 87 7.87 3.69 -9.28
N ALA A 88 8.47 4.34 -8.29
CA ALA A 88 8.79 5.76 -8.33
C ALA A 88 9.72 6.14 -9.49
N ASN A 89 10.53 5.21 -9.99
CA ASN A 89 11.43 5.45 -11.11
C ASN A 89 10.78 5.19 -12.49
N LEU A 90 9.52 4.74 -12.56
CA LEU A 90 8.84 4.48 -13.84
C LEU A 90 8.46 5.75 -14.61
N SER A 91 8.38 6.90 -13.93
CA SER A 91 8.05 8.19 -14.54
C SER A 91 9.12 9.21 -14.20
N THR A 92 9.51 10.02 -15.18
CA THR A 92 10.40 11.18 -14.99
C THR A 92 9.69 12.32 -14.25
N ALA A 93 8.36 12.27 -14.20
CA ALA A 93 7.48 13.20 -13.48
C ALA A 93 6.94 12.59 -12.17
N ALA A 94 7.59 11.56 -11.64
CA ALA A 94 7.19 10.95 -10.38
C ALA A 94 7.68 11.75 -9.16
N THR A 95 6.87 11.76 -8.10
CA THR A 95 7.30 12.13 -6.75
C THR A 95 7.09 10.97 -5.78
N HIS A 96 8.09 10.65 -4.97
CA HIS A 96 8.01 9.58 -3.97
C HIS A 96 8.03 10.13 -2.56
N TYR A 97 6.99 9.85 -1.78
CA TYR A 97 6.90 10.20 -0.37
C TYR A 97 6.89 8.94 0.49
N VAL A 98 7.75 8.90 1.50
CA VAL A 98 7.74 7.88 2.54
C VAL A 98 7.05 8.45 3.78
N VAL A 99 5.95 7.83 4.17
CA VAL A 99 5.13 8.22 5.32
C VAL A 99 5.52 7.34 6.50
N THR A 100 6.55 7.75 7.24
CA THR A 100 7.06 7.02 8.42
C THR A 100 6.06 7.05 9.58
N GLY A 101 6.07 5.99 10.40
CA GLY A 101 5.15 5.83 11.53
C GLY A 101 3.78 5.29 11.14
N ASP A 102 3.55 5.09 9.84
CA ASP A 102 2.30 4.64 9.26
C ASP A 102 2.45 3.29 8.54
N GLY A 103 1.36 2.54 8.53
CA GLY A 103 1.26 1.22 7.90
C GLY A 103 0.19 1.16 6.82
N HIS A 104 0.10 0.03 6.14
CA HIS A 104 -0.76 -0.15 4.97
C HIS A 104 -2.23 0.22 5.25
N ILE A 105 -2.77 -0.21 6.39
CA ILE A 105 -4.17 0.06 6.77
C ILE A 105 -4.35 1.50 7.28
N SER A 106 -3.38 2.09 8.00
CA SER A 106 -3.53 3.44 8.55
C SER A 106 -3.66 4.50 7.46
N MET A 107 -3.01 4.31 6.31
CA MET A 107 -3.12 5.17 5.13
C MET A 107 -4.56 5.34 4.61
N ALA A 108 -5.43 4.36 4.87
CA ALA A 108 -6.83 4.37 4.42
C ALA A 108 -7.84 4.62 5.56
N THR A 109 -7.39 4.61 6.82
CA THR A 109 -8.32 4.53 7.97
C THR A 109 -8.03 5.51 9.09
N GLU A 110 -6.83 6.09 9.14
CA GLU A 110 -6.44 7.07 10.15
C GLU A 110 -6.48 8.50 9.56
N PRO A 111 -7.00 9.50 10.29
CA PRO A 111 -7.22 10.84 9.75
C PRO A 111 -5.96 11.52 9.21
N GLU A 112 -4.84 11.46 9.93
CA GLU A 112 -3.61 12.14 9.54
C GLU A 112 -2.97 11.52 8.27
N PRO A 113 -2.79 10.18 8.17
CA PRO A 113 -2.31 9.55 6.95
C PRO A 113 -3.21 9.78 5.74
N ILE A 114 -4.54 9.75 5.95
CA ILE A 114 -5.52 10.04 4.89
C ILE A 114 -5.32 11.46 4.34
N GLN A 115 -5.01 12.47 5.18
CA GLN A 115 -4.73 13.82 4.67
C GLN A 115 -3.50 13.84 3.74
N LYS A 116 -2.46 13.06 4.03
CA LYS A 116 -1.28 12.93 3.16
C LYS A 116 -1.67 12.31 1.82
N VAL A 117 -2.55 11.30 1.81
CA VAL A 117 -3.12 10.71 0.57
C VAL A 117 -3.92 11.73 -0.23
N ILE A 118 -4.83 12.46 0.42
CA ILE A 118 -5.64 13.50 -0.23
C ILE A 118 -4.76 14.59 -0.84
N GLN A 119 -3.71 15.01 -0.12
CA GLN A 119 -2.76 16.00 -0.63
C GLN A 119 -2.01 15.49 -1.86
N ALA A 120 -1.55 14.24 -1.85
CA ALA A 120 -0.90 13.62 -3.00
C ALA A 120 -1.82 13.57 -4.23
N ILE A 121 -3.10 13.21 -4.05
CA ILE A 121 -4.09 13.24 -5.14
C ILE A 121 -4.25 14.66 -5.68
N ARG A 122 -4.34 15.66 -4.79
CA ARG A 122 -4.45 17.07 -5.19
C ARG A 122 -3.22 17.62 -5.92
N GLN A 123 -2.06 16.99 -5.83
CA GLN A 123 -0.87 17.37 -6.60
C GLN A 123 -0.94 16.94 -8.07
N LEU A 124 -1.84 16.00 -8.40
CA LEU A 124 -1.98 15.42 -9.74
C LEU A 124 -3.11 16.04 -10.59
N ILE A 125 -3.96 16.88 -9.98
CA ILE A 125 -5.13 17.52 -10.62
C ILE A 125 -4.98 19.04 -10.66
#